data_AF-B1Y180-F1
#
_entry.id   AF-B1Y180-F1
#
_cell.length_a   1.000
_cell.length_b   1.000
_cell.length_c   1.000
_cell.angle_alpha   90.00
_cell.angle_beta   90.00
_cell.angle_gamma   90.00
#
_symmetry.space_group_name_H-M   'P 1'
#
loop_
_entity.id
_entity.type
_entity.pdbx_description
1 polymer ?
#
loop_
_entity_poly.entity_id
_entity_poly.type
_entity_poly.pdbx_seq_one_letter_code
_entity_poly.pdbx_strand_id
1 'polypeptide(L)'
;MATSSRDRISVDLQGLKAALLARAEAMHVSPSEVVRQVLSEALQAQPLSHRESTGRRTRRSVTGTQRLSLRMDHMHVLALNDAARRSGLSLGEHVAGLLDGIAALGGEGDRVGSLTALVASNAELSTLSRDIRHLTRLLGRGEVQAARVYRERLDSVGDEVRAHLRLASQALADLRPQRAAGGSVRSIRS
;
A
#
# COMPACT_ATOMS: atom_id res chain seq x y z
N MET A 1 -0.43 -32.89 33.77
CA MET A 1 -1.78 -32.28 33.68
C MET A 1 -1.85 -31.50 32.37
N ALA A 2 -2.60 -32.00 31.39
CA ALA A 2 -2.68 -31.37 30.07
C ALA A 2 -3.63 -30.17 30.13
N THR A 3 -3.12 -28.98 29.85
CA THR A 3 -3.93 -27.77 29.67
C THR A 3 -4.62 -27.88 28.30
N SER A 4 -5.95 -28.06 28.33
CA SER A 4 -6.80 -28.09 27.15
C SER A 4 -6.54 -26.87 26.25
N SER A 5 -6.06 -27.11 25.03
CA SER A 5 -5.97 -26.11 23.97
C SER A 5 -7.38 -25.64 23.66
N ARG A 6 -7.71 -24.39 24.03
CA ARG A 6 -9.01 -23.80 23.72
C ARG A 6 -9.03 -23.38 22.26
N ASP A 7 -9.79 -24.08 21.44
CA ASP A 7 -10.08 -23.63 20.08
C ASP A 7 -10.94 -22.35 20.15
N ARG A 8 -10.44 -21.29 19.52
CA ARG A 8 -11.08 -19.97 19.50
C ARG A 8 -11.31 -19.55 18.05
N ILE A 9 -12.56 -19.25 17.73
CA ILE A 9 -12.99 -18.75 16.42
C ILE A 9 -13.48 -17.31 16.62
N SER A 10 -12.94 -16.37 15.85
CA SER A 10 -13.37 -14.97 15.83
C SER A 10 -14.29 -14.77 14.63
N VAL A 11 -15.58 -14.50 14.88
CA VAL A 11 -16.59 -14.32 13.84
C VAL A 11 -17.11 -12.89 13.89
N ASP A 12 -17.17 -12.23 12.72
CA ASP A 12 -17.86 -10.96 12.58
C ASP A 12 -19.37 -11.20 12.48
N LEU A 13 -20.12 -10.73 13.46
CA LEU A 13 -21.56 -10.97 13.58
C LEU A 13 -22.42 -10.03 12.72
N GLN A 14 -21.85 -8.97 12.12
CA GLN A 14 -22.53 -8.04 11.19
C GLN A 14 -23.98 -7.66 11.53
N GLY A 15 -24.28 -7.40 12.81
CA GLY A 15 -25.63 -7.02 13.29
C GLY A 15 -26.40 -8.11 14.03
N LEU A 16 -25.95 -9.37 14.00
CA LEU A 16 -26.57 -10.49 14.73
C LEU A 16 -26.30 -10.47 16.24
N LYS A 17 -25.42 -9.58 16.71
CA LYS A 17 -25.02 -9.51 18.12
C LYS A 17 -26.20 -9.30 19.07
N ALA A 18 -27.14 -8.39 18.73
CA ALA A 18 -28.28 -8.08 19.59
C ALA A 18 -29.23 -9.28 19.73
N ALA A 19 -29.52 -9.96 18.62
CA ALA A 19 -30.34 -11.17 18.62
C ALA A 19 -29.68 -12.31 19.41
N LEU A 20 -28.35 -12.46 19.30
CA LEU A 20 -27.61 -13.46 20.05
C LEU A 20 -27.65 -13.19 21.56
N LEU A 21 -27.49 -11.93 21.98
CA LEU A 21 -27.56 -11.54 23.38
C LEU A 21 -28.96 -11.76 23.96
N ALA A 22 -30.00 -11.33 23.26
CA ALA A 22 -31.39 -11.55 23.69
C ALA A 22 -31.71 -13.06 23.83
N ARG A 23 -31.17 -13.89 22.93
CA ARG A 23 -31.32 -15.35 23.00
C ARG A 23 -30.58 -15.95 24.19
N ALA A 24 -29.39 -15.46 24.50
CA ALA A 24 -28.60 -15.89 25.65
C ALA A 24 -29.29 -15.52 26.98
N GLU A 25 -29.83 -14.31 27.07
CA GLU A 25 -30.62 -13.85 28.22
C GLU A 25 -31.86 -14.71 28.43
N ALA A 26 -32.64 -14.98 27.37
CA ALA A 26 -33.83 -15.82 27.44
C ALA A 26 -33.55 -17.27 27.87
N MET A 27 -32.33 -17.76 27.63
CA MET A 27 -31.89 -19.11 27.98
C MET A 27 -31.06 -19.15 29.27
N HIS A 28 -30.81 -18.01 29.92
CA HIS A 28 -29.95 -17.86 31.11
C HIS A 28 -28.55 -18.49 30.96
N VAL A 29 -27.99 -18.49 29.75
CA VAL A 29 -26.66 -19.04 29.43
C VAL A 29 -25.76 -17.97 28.82
N SER A 30 -24.47 -18.27 28.72
CA SER A 30 -23.54 -17.34 28.07
C SER A 30 -23.74 -17.30 26.54
N PRO A 31 -23.46 -16.16 25.86
CA PRO A 31 -23.53 -16.09 24.40
C PRO A 31 -22.67 -17.13 23.69
N SER A 32 -21.50 -17.47 24.26
CA SER A 32 -20.62 -18.53 23.75
C SER A 32 -21.24 -19.91 23.81
N GLU A 33 -22.10 -20.16 24.80
CA GLU A 33 -22.80 -21.41 25.01
C GLU A 33 -23.98 -21.55 24.05
N VAL A 34 -24.72 -20.46 23.80
CA VAL A 34 -25.71 -20.40 22.70
C VAL A 34 -25.05 -20.68 21.36
N VAL A 35 -23.92 -20.02 21.05
CA VAL A 35 -23.18 -20.27 19.80
C VAL A 35 -22.70 -21.71 19.73
N ARG A 36 -22.17 -22.27 20.82
CA ARG A 36 -21.71 -23.66 20.85
C ARG A 36 -22.85 -24.65 20.66
N GLN A 37 -23.99 -24.42 21.28
CA GLN A 37 -25.17 -25.25 21.15
C GLN A 37 -25.70 -25.22 19.72
N VAL A 38 -25.96 -24.03 19.17
CA VAL A 38 -26.43 -23.88 17.78
C VAL A 38 -25.43 -24.46 16.78
N LEU A 39 -24.13 -24.25 17.00
CA LEU A 39 -23.09 -24.83 16.16
C LEU A 39 -23.07 -26.36 16.27
N SER A 40 -23.24 -26.92 17.47
CA SER A 40 -23.32 -28.37 17.66
C SER A 40 -24.57 -28.97 17.01
N GLU A 41 -25.72 -28.30 17.13
CA GLU A 41 -26.97 -28.70 16.48
C GLU A 41 -26.84 -28.63 14.95
N ALA A 42 -26.27 -27.55 14.40
CA ALA A 42 -26.06 -27.40 12.96
C ALA A 42 -25.08 -28.44 12.38
N LEU A 43 -24.02 -28.77 13.14
CA LEU A 43 -23.04 -29.79 12.73
C LEU A 43 -23.60 -31.22 12.86
N GLN A 44 -24.52 -31.46 13.79
CA GLN A 44 -25.22 -32.75 13.96
C GLN A 44 -26.37 -32.92 12.96
N ALA A 45 -27.02 -31.82 12.55
CA ALA A 45 -28.18 -31.80 11.67
C ALA A 45 -27.84 -31.86 10.18
N GLN A 46 -26.74 -32.51 9.79
CA GLN A 46 -26.27 -32.52 8.40
C GLN A 46 -26.61 -33.83 7.67
N PRO A 47 -27.83 -34.00 7.10
CA PRO A 47 -28.02 -34.76 5.89
C PRO A 47 -27.81 -33.85 4.68
N LEU A 48 -27.15 -34.38 3.65
CA LEU A 48 -27.02 -33.77 2.33
C LEU A 48 -28.40 -33.33 1.82
N SER A 49 -28.67 -32.03 1.78
CA SER A 49 -29.76 -31.48 0.99
C SER A 49 -29.43 -30.04 0.63
N HIS A 50 -28.99 -29.90 -0.63
CA HIS A 50 -29.09 -28.68 -1.40
C HIS A 50 -30.53 -28.16 -1.28
N ARG A 51 -30.74 -27.09 -0.53
CA ARG A 51 -31.95 -26.28 -0.63
C ARG A 51 -31.52 -24.85 -0.88
N GLU A 52 -31.76 -24.46 -2.11
CA GLU A 52 -31.58 -23.12 -2.65
C GLU A 52 -32.22 -22.10 -1.69
N SER A 53 -31.38 -21.24 -1.12
CA SER A 53 -31.81 -20.02 -0.46
C SER A 53 -31.67 -18.87 -1.44
N THR A 54 -32.68 -18.73 -2.30
CA THR A 54 -32.98 -17.48 -2.99
C THR A 54 -33.36 -16.43 -1.95
N GLY A 55 -32.44 -15.50 -1.67
CA GLY A 55 -32.64 -14.52 -0.60
C GLY A 55 -31.66 -13.36 -0.62
N ARG A 56 -31.60 -12.64 -1.76
CA ARG A 56 -31.10 -11.27 -1.89
C ARG A 56 -29.62 -11.06 -1.53
N ARG A 57 -28.76 -11.30 -2.53
CA ARG A 57 -27.42 -10.68 -2.62
C ARG A 57 -27.60 -9.17 -2.57
N THR A 58 -27.53 -8.59 -1.38
CA THR A 58 -27.15 -7.19 -1.24
C THR A 58 -25.74 -7.10 -1.80
N ARG A 59 -25.61 -6.63 -3.05
CA ARG A 59 -24.40 -5.96 -3.52
C ARG A 59 -24.23 -4.73 -2.62
N ARG A 60 -23.72 -4.96 -1.41
CA ARG A 60 -23.36 -3.92 -0.48
C ARG A 60 -22.08 -3.31 -1.06
N SER A 61 -22.16 -2.01 -1.36
CA SER A 61 -21.04 -1.18 -1.80
C SER A 61 -19.75 -1.61 -1.12
N VAL A 62 -18.73 -1.95 -1.91
CA VAL A 62 -17.38 -2.28 -1.43
C VAL A 62 -16.70 -0.96 -1.04
N THR A 63 -17.22 -0.36 0.03
CA THR A 63 -16.68 0.85 0.68
C THR A 63 -16.71 0.63 2.20
N GLY A 64 -16.42 -0.60 2.62
CA GLY A 64 -16.37 -0.99 4.03
C GLY A 64 -14.98 -1.50 4.38
N THR A 65 -14.45 -1.02 5.50
CA THR A 65 -13.25 -1.60 6.11
C THR A 65 -13.51 -3.05 6.49
N GLN A 66 -12.60 -3.96 6.13
CA GLN A 66 -12.72 -5.38 6.48
C GLN A 66 -11.81 -5.71 7.67
N ARG A 67 -12.30 -6.53 8.60
CA ARG A 67 -11.51 -6.99 9.74
C ARG A 67 -10.60 -8.12 9.31
N LEU A 68 -9.31 -7.83 9.17
CA LEU A 68 -8.27 -8.83 8.97
C LEU A 68 -7.80 -9.41 10.32
N SER A 69 -7.80 -10.74 10.45
CA SER A 69 -7.26 -11.43 11.63
C SER A 69 -6.00 -12.20 11.23
N LEU A 70 -4.84 -11.77 11.70
CA LEU A 70 -3.55 -12.38 11.42
C LEU A 70 -2.97 -12.99 12.69
N ARG A 71 -2.31 -14.15 12.58
CA ARG A 71 -1.52 -14.72 13.66
C ARG A 71 -0.06 -14.41 13.40
N MET A 72 0.61 -13.78 14.35
CA MET A 72 1.99 -13.31 14.23
C MET A 72 2.73 -13.56 15.55
N ASP A 73 4.05 -13.65 15.49
CA ASP A 73 4.89 -13.66 16.69
C ASP A 73 4.77 -12.34 17.46
N HIS A 74 4.90 -12.41 18.79
CA HIS A 74 4.73 -11.26 19.68
C HIS A 74 5.68 -10.11 19.34
N MET A 75 6.95 -10.40 19.03
CA MET A 75 7.94 -9.37 18.71
C MET A 75 7.59 -8.65 17.41
N HIS A 76 7.06 -9.37 16.41
CA HIS A 76 6.61 -8.77 15.16
C HIS A 76 5.36 -7.88 15.35
N VAL A 77 4.45 -8.25 16.25
CA VAL A 77 3.29 -7.41 16.58
C VAL A 77 3.72 -6.10 17.25
N LEU A 78 4.69 -6.15 18.16
CA LEU A 78 5.24 -4.93 18.79
C LEU A 78 5.92 -4.04 17.75
N ALA A 79 6.82 -4.60 16.95
CA ALA A 79 7.55 -3.87 15.91
C ALA A 79 6.59 -3.19 14.91
N LEU A 80 5.53 -3.88 14.50
CA LEU A 80 4.53 -3.34 13.57
C LEU A 80 3.72 -2.19 14.19
N ASN A 81 3.34 -2.30 15.46
CA ASN A 81 2.66 -1.22 16.17
C ASN A 81 3.56 0.01 16.34
N ASP A 82 4.83 -0.18 16.69
CA ASP A 82 5.78 0.91 16.85
C ASP A 82 6.11 1.60 15.52
N ALA A 83 6.18 0.83 14.43
CA ALA A 83 6.33 1.37 13.09
C ALA A 83 5.12 2.24 12.70
N ALA A 84 3.90 1.74 12.89
CA ALA A 84 2.67 2.50 12.62
C ALA A 84 2.61 3.81 13.43
N ARG A 85 2.95 3.75 14.74
CA ARG A 85 3.00 4.94 15.61
C ARG A 85 4.03 5.97 15.14
N ARG A 86 5.25 5.53 14.82
CA ARG A 86 6.31 6.43 14.32
C ARG A 86 5.91 7.10 13.00
N SER A 87 5.13 6.40 12.17
CA SER A 87 4.58 6.95 10.93
C SER A 87 3.34 7.84 11.15
N GLY A 88 2.78 7.90 12.36
CA GLY A 88 1.54 8.63 12.64
C GLY A 88 0.31 8.02 11.95
N LEU A 89 0.38 6.75 11.54
CA LEU A 89 -0.67 6.06 10.80
C LEU A 89 -1.41 5.07 11.70
N SER A 90 -2.66 4.75 11.36
CA SER A 90 -3.31 3.58 11.96
C SER A 90 -2.61 2.30 11.49
N LEU A 91 -2.71 1.23 12.29
CA LEU A 91 -2.10 -0.06 11.95
C LEU A 91 -2.55 -0.58 10.58
N GLY A 92 -3.83 -0.40 10.25
CA GLY A 92 -4.38 -0.80 8.94
C GLY A 92 -3.82 0.03 7.79
N GLU A 93 -3.68 1.34 7.95
CA GLU A 93 -3.04 2.21 6.95
C GLU A 93 -1.55 1.91 6.79
N HIS A 94 -0.87 1.60 7.88
CA HIS A 94 0.54 1.22 7.84
C HIS A 94 0.72 -0.11 7.08
N VAL A 95 -0.10 -1.12 7.36
CA VAL A 95 -0.07 -2.40 6.62
C VAL A 95 -0.48 -2.22 5.17
N ALA A 96 -1.51 -1.41 4.88
CA ALA A 96 -1.89 -1.08 3.51
C ALA A 96 -0.74 -0.40 2.76
N GLY A 97 -0.06 0.56 3.39
CA GLY A 97 1.13 1.22 2.82
C GLY A 97 2.30 0.27 2.61
N LEU A 98 2.49 -0.73 3.46
CA LEU A 98 3.48 -1.79 3.23
C LEU A 98 3.10 -2.66 2.03
N LEU A 99 1.83 -3.03 1.88
CA LEU A 99 1.33 -3.79 0.72
C LEU A 99 1.43 -2.98 -0.57
N ASP A 100 1.10 -1.68 -0.52
CA ASP A 100 1.28 -0.76 -1.64
C ASP A 100 2.77 -0.60 -1.99
N GLY A 101 3.64 -0.54 -0.98
CA GLY A 101 5.09 -0.54 -1.14
C GLY A 101 5.62 -1.83 -1.77
N ILE A 102 5.11 -3.00 -1.37
CA ILE A 102 5.46 -4.30 -1.95
C ILE A 102 4.90 -4.44 -3.37
N ALA A 103 3.67 -3.98 -3.63
CA ALA A 103 3.10 -3.94 -4.97
C ALA A 103 3.89 -3.00 -5.88
N ALA A 104 4.38 -1.89 -5.33
CA ALA A 104 5.37 -1.04 -5.96
C ALA A 104 6.63 -1.87 -6.31
N LEU A 105 7.23 -2.56 -5.34
CA LEU A 105 8.40 -3.40 -5.58
C LEU A 105 8.13 -4.54 -6.58
N GLY A 106 6.90 -5.06 -6.67
CA GLY A 106 6.50 -6.04 -7.69
C GLY A 106 6.57 -5.53 -9.14
N GLY A 107 6.62 -4.21 -9.34
CA GLY A 107 6.98 -3.55 -10.60
C GLY A 107 8.50 -3.39 -10.78
N GLU A 108 9.30 -4.30 -10.24
CA GLU A 108 10.75 -4.26 -10.13
C GLU A 108 11.45 -3.97 -11.48
N GLY A 109 10.93 -4.51 -12.59
CA GLY A 109 11.48 -4.30 -13.92
C GLY A 109 11.37 -2.85 -14.41
N ASP A 110 10.28 -2.15 -14.08
CA ASP A 110 10.02 -0.78 -14.52
C ASP A 110 10.82 0.23 -13.68
N ARG A 111 10.88 0.01 -12.35
CA ARG A 111 11.69 0.84 -11.44
C ARG A 111 13.19 0.78 -11.71
N VAL A 112 13.73 -0.43 -11.87
CA VAL A 112 15.16 -0.61 -12.12
C VAL A 112 15.52 0.01 -13.48
N GLY A 113 14.67 -0.17 -14.50
CA GLY A 113 14.81 0.50 -15.79
C GLY A 113 14.81 2.03 -15.68
N SER A 114 13.82 2.60 -15.00
CA SER A 114 13.72 4.05 -14.75
C SER A 114 14.94 4.59 -13.99
N LEU A 115 15.44 3.88 -12.97
CA LEU A 115 16.61 4.29 -12.21
C LEU A 115 17.89 4.23 -13.05
N THR A 116 18.10 3.16 -13.81
CA THR A 116 19.25 3.03 -14.71
C THR A 116 19.25 4.12 -15.78
N ALA A 117 18.09 4.42 -16.38
CA ALA A 117 17.94 5.51 -17.34
C ALA A 117 18.25 6.89 -16.71
N LEU A 118 17.82 7.11 -15.46
CA LEU A 118 18.12 8.34 -14.74
C LEU A 118 19.62 8.49 -14.41
N VAL A 119 20.28 7.40 -14.00
CA VAL A 119 21.74 7.38 -13.76
C VAL A 119 22.51 7.69 -15.05
N ALA A 120 22.13 7.10 -16.17
CA ALA A 120 22.72 7.40 -17.48
C ALA A 120 22.54 8.88 -17.84
N SER A 121 21.32 9.41 -17.71
CA SER A 121 21.02 10.82 -17.99
C SER A 121 21.78 11.79 -17.07
N ASN A 122 22.00 11.45 -15.80
CA ASN A 122 22.85 12.22 -14.90
C ASN A 122 24.32 12.24 -15.33
N ALA A 123 24.83 11.13 -15.86
CA ALA A 123 26.19 11.06 -16.40
C ALA A 123 26.34 11.96 -17.64
N GLU A 124 25.33 11.99 -18.51
CA GLU A 124 25.26 12.90 -19.67
C GLU A 124 25.24 14.37 -19.23
N LEU A 125 24.39 14.75 -18.26
CA LEU A 125 24.35 16.11 -17.71
C LEU A 125 25.66 16.51 -17.02
N SER A 126 26.33 15.58 -16.34
CA SER A 126 27.64 15.82 -15.73
C SER A 126 28.70 16.13 -16.80
N THR A 127 28.66 15.42 -17.92
CA THR A 127 29.53 15.67 -19.08
C THR A 127 29.22 17.03 -19.69
N LEU A 128 27.95 17.33 -19.91
CA LEU A 128 27.49 18.62 -20.42
C LEU A 128 27.90 19.79 -19.52
N SER A 129 27.82 19.64 -18.20
CA SER A 129 28.28 20.66 -17.24
C SER A 129 29.78 20.94 -17.38
N ARG A 130 30.59 19.90 -17.62
CA ARG A 130 32.04 20.04 -17.85
C ARG A 130 32.31 20.74 -19.18
N ASP A 131 31.57 20.39 -20.23
CA ASP A 131 31.69 21.03 -21.55
C ASP A 131 31.37 22.52 -21.48
N ILE A 132 30.26 22.90 -20.82
CA ILE A 132 29.88 24.30 -20.62
C ILE A 132 30.95 25.04 -19.82
N ARG A 133 31.46 24.47 -18.72
CA ARG A 133 32.54 25.10 -17.94
C ARG A 133 33.83 25.25 -18.74
N HIS A 134 34.14 24.30 -19.62
CA HIS A 134 35.30 24.40 -20.48
C HIS A 134 35.11 25.50 -21.52
N LEU A 135 33.95 25.56 -22.16
CA LEU A 135 33.59 26.63 -23.09
C LEU A 135 33.67 28.02 -22.43
N THR A 136 33.13 28.19 -21.24
CA THR A 136 33.21 29.47 -20.49
C THR A 136 34.67 29.88 -20.26
N ARG A 137 35.57 28.93 -20.00
CA ARG A 137 37.01 29.21 -19.88
C ARG A 137 37.64 29.62 -21.20
N LEU A 138 37.32 28.96 -22.31
CA LEU A 138 37.84 29.32 -23.64
C LEU A 138 37.39 30.72 -24.06
N LEU A 139 36.11 31.03 -23.88
CA LEU A 139 35.54 32.35 -24.17
C LEU A 139 36.18 33.44 -23.30
N GLY A 140 36.39 33.17 -22.00
CA GLY A 140 37.07 34.10 -21.09
C GLY A 140 38.54 34.39 -21.47
N ARG A 141 39.19 33.50 -22.24
CA ARG A 141 40.55 33.69 -22.76
C ARG A 141 40.60 34.29 -24.17
N GLY A 142 39.44 34.54 -24.79
CA GLY A 142 39.36 35.00 -26.18
C GLY A 142 39.67 33.91 -27.23
N GLU A 143 39.69 32.64 -26.84
CA GLU A 143 39.97 31.50 -27.72
C GLU A 143 38.73 31.11 -28.55
N VAL A 144 38.20 32.05 -29.33
CA VAL A 144 36.91 31.93 -30.04
C VAL A 144 36.92 30.76 -31.02
N GLN A 145 38.05 30.47 -31.68
CA GLN A 145 38.13 29.37 -32.63
C GLN A 145 38.06 28.00 -31.97
N ALA A 146 38.64 27.84 -30.78
CA ALA A 146 38.51 26.63 -29.98
C ALA A 146 37.09 26.50 -29.40
N ALA A 147 36.48 27.62 -28.99
CA ALA A 147 35.11 27.68 -28.49
C ALA A 147 34.05 27.27 -29.54
N ARG A 148 34.31 27.52 -30.84
CA ARG A 148 33.37 27.18 -31.93
C ARG A 148 33.02 25.69 -32.00
N VAL A 149 33.91 24.81 -31.54
CA VAL A 149 33.68 23.35 -31.53
C VAL A 149 32.52 22.96 -30.61
N TYR A 150 32.19 23.78 -29.61
CA TYR A 150 31.08 23.51 -28.67
C TYR A 150 29.71 23.99 -29.17
N ARG A 151 29.62 24.59 -30.35
CA ARG A 151 28.37 25.20 -30.84
C ARG A 151 27.26 24.17 -31.04
N GLU A 152 27.57 23.06 -31.71
CA GLU A 152 26.62 21.95 -31.89
C GLU A 152 26.20 21.34 -30.54
N ARG A 153 27.14 21.27 -29.58
CA ARG A 153 26.86 20.79 -28.22
C ARG A 153 25.93 21.72 -27.45
N LEU A 154 26.03 23.03 -27.66
CA LEU A 154 25.13 24.01 -27.04
C LEU A 154 23.72 23.95 -27.61
N ASP A 155 23.59 23.68 -28.92
CA ASP A 155 22.30 23.58 -29.59
C ASP A 155 21.48 22.39 -29.03
N SER A 156 22.12 21.33 -28.54
CA SER A 156 21.45 20.16 -27.93
C SER A 156 21.15 20.28 -26.43
N VAL A 157 21.71 21.27 -25.72
CA VAL A 157 21.57 21.41 -24.25
C VAL A 157 20.10 21.47 -23.82
N GLY A 158 19.30 22.28 -24.51
CA GLY A 158 17.90 22.48 -24.16
C GLY A 158 17.07 21.20 -24.29
N ASP A 159 17.41 20.34 -25.25
CA ASP A 159 16.76 19.06 -25.48
C ASP A 159 17.21 18.01 -24.45
N GLU A 160 18.50 17.96 -24.14
CA GLU A 160 19.07 17.07 -23.13
C GLU A 160 18.50 17.36 -21.73
N VAL A 161 18.40 18.64 -21.34
CA VAL A 161 17.81 19.03 -20.05
C VAL A 161 16.32 18.69 -20.00
N ARG A 162 15.55 18.94 -21.07
CA ARG A 162 14.13 18.57 -21.14
C ARG A 162 13.93 17.05 -21.08
N ALA A 163 14.78 16.29 -21.77
CA ALA A 163 14.77 14.84 -21.73
C ALA A 163 15.06 14.32 -20.30
N HIS A 164 16.04 14.89 -19.62
CA HIS A 164 16.35 14.57 -18.22
C HIS A 164 15.18 14.87 -17.29
N LEU A 165 14.58 16.06 -17.39
CA LEU A 165 13.44 16.44 -16.55
C LEU A 165 12.24 15.50 -16.76
N ARG A 166 12.01 15.05 -18.00
CA ARG A 166 10.99 14.04 -18.30
C ARG A 166 11.31 12.71 -17.63
N LEU A 167 12.53 12.18 -17.77
CA LEU A 167 12.96 10.94 -17.13
C LEU A 167 12.85 11.02 -15.60
N ALA A 168 13.30 12.12 -15.01
CA ALA A 168 13.20 12.37 -13.57
C ALA A 168 11.74 12.41 -13.10
N SER A 169 10.86 13.07 -13.85
CA SER A 169 9.43 13.13 -13.51
C SER A 169 8.75 11.76 -13.57
N GLN A 170 9.13 10.92 -14.53
CA GLN A 170 8.64 9.54 -14.67
C GLN A 170 9.14 8.68 -13.51
N ALA A 171 10.44 8.67 -13.23
CA ALA A 171 10.99 7.94 -12.11
C ALA A 171 10.37 8.37 -10.76
N LEU A 172 10.12 9.66 -10.56
CA LEU A 172 9.44 10.15 -9.36
C LEU A 172 7.96 9.73 -9.29
N ALA A 173 7.29 9.59 -10.42
CA ALA A 173 5.93 9.05 -10.47
C ALA A 173 5.90 7.56 -10.12
N ASP A 174 6.86 6.77 -10.62
CA ASP A 174 6.99 5.34 -10.34
C ASP A 174 7.31 5.08 -8.85
N LEU A 175 8.06 6.01 -8.24
CA LEU A 175 8.44 5.97 -6.82
C LEU A 175 7.36 6.52 -5.89
N ARG A 176 6.35 7.25 -6.40
CA ARG A 176 5.26 7.71 -5.54
C ARG A 176 4.44 6.50 -5.10
N PRO A 177 4.32 6.24 -3.78
CA PRO A 177 3.33 5.28 -3.33
C PRO A 177 1.96 5.77 -3.84
N GLN A 178 1.19 4.90 -4.47
CA GLN A 178 -0.18 5.19 -4.89
C GLN A 178 -0.97 5.53 -3.63
N ARG A 179 -0.96 6.82 -3.28
CA ARG A 179 -1.69 7.39 -2.16
C ARG A 179 -3.13 7.01 -2.38
N ALA A 180 -3.62 6.06 -1.60
CA ALA A 180 -4.99 5.63 -1.61
C ALA A 180 -5.89 6.87 -1.66
N ALA A 181 -6.50 7.09 -2.81
CA ALA A 181 -7.57 8.04 -2.98
C ALA A 181 -8.72 7.60 -2.07
N GLY A 182 -9.23 8.51 -1.24
CA GLY A 182 -10.54 8.33 -0.62
C GLY A 182 -10.59 8.13 0.90
N GLY A 183 -9.76 8.84 1.67
CA GLY A 183 -10.00 9.05 3.11
C GLY A 183 -10.51 10.46 3.40
N SER A 184 -11.64 10.86 2.79
CA SER A 184 -12.24 12.17 3.07
C SER A 184 -12.67 12.23 4.53
N VAL A 185 -11.90 12.98 5.31
CA VAL A 185 -12.27 13.55 6.59
C VAL A 185 -13.61 14.27 6.40
N ARG A 186 -14.69 13.69 6.95
CA ARG A 186 -15.89 14.48 7.25
C ARG A 186 -16.30 14.28 8.70
N SER A 187 -15.62 15.07 9.53
CA SER A 187 -16.20 15.69 10.71
C SER A 187 -17.62 16.17 10.41
N ILE A 188 -18.62 15.64 11.10
CA ILE A 188 -19.81 16.40 11.48
C ILE A 188 -20.16 16.02 12.92
N ARG A 189 -19.81 16.95 13.81
CA ARG A 189 -20.47 17.18 15.10
C ARG A 189 -21.93 17.55 14.87
N SER A 190 -22.83 16.97 15.66
CA SER A 190 -23.95 17.65 16.35
C SER A 190 -24.80 16.58 17.03
#